data_AF-A0A535F291-F1
#
_entry.id   AF-A0A535F291-F1
#
_cell.length_a   1.000
_cell.length_b   1.000
_cell.length_c   1.000
_cell.angle_alpha   90.00
_cell.angle_beta   90.00
_cell.angle_gamma   90.00
#
_symmetry.space_group_name_H-M   'P 1'
#
loop_
_entity.id
_entity.type
_entity.pdbx_description
1 polymer ?
#
loop_
_entity_poly.entity_id
_entity_poly.type
_entity_poly.pdbx_seq_one_letter_code
_entity_poly.pdbx_strand_id
1 'polypeptide(L)'
;MPDSYPSDPYETTGRTILANTVIRNIGQLVTVAQAPLAGASGPLQVLEHAALAIHKGVIVWVGKDDGQETRFVRDATADQNGIKIIDAQGAVVTP
;
A
#
# COMPACT_ATOMS: atom_id res chain seq x y z
N MET A 1 -25.43 -22.31 -29.70
CA MET A 1 -25.09 -21.69 -28.40
C MET A 1 -23.69 -21.14 -28.52
N PRO A 2 -23.47 -19.82 -28.45
CA PRO A 2 -22.13 -19.29 -28.29
C PRO A 2 -21.80 -19.17 -26.80
N ASP A 3 -20.63 -19.70 -26.44
CA ASP A 3 -20.03 -19.60 -25.13
C ASP A 3 -19.94 -18.14 -24.69
N SER A 4 -20.41 -17.87 -23.48
CA SER A 4 -20.27 -16.58 -22.82
C SER A 4 -18.79 -16.33 -22.54
N TYR A 5 -18.18 -15.43 -23.31
CA TYR A 5 -16.99 -14.72 -22.84
C TYR A 5 -17.33 -14.08 -21.50
N PRO A 6 -16.52 -14.22 -20.44
CA PRO A 6 -16.67 -13.37 -19.27
C PRO A 6 -16.43 -11.93 -19.70
N SER A 7 -17.53 -11.18 -19.71
CA SER A 7 -17.63 -9.75 -19.81
C SER A 7 -16.93 -9.15 -18.60
N ASP A 8 -15.80 -8.47 -18.82
CA ASP A 8 -15.57 -7.09 -18.38
C ASP A 8 -14.06 -6.82 -18.12
N PRO A 9 -13.33 -6.10 -18.99
CA PRO A 9 -11.98 -5.63 -18.69
C PRO A 9 -11.95 -4.48 -17.65
N TYR A 10 -13.09 -4.06 -17.13
CA TYR A 10 -13.26 -3.08 -16.06
C TYR A 10 -13.49 -3.70 -14.67
N GLU A 11 -13.22 -5.00 -14.48
CA GLU A 11 -13.05 -5.54 -13.12
C GLU A 11 -11.94 -4.73 -12.44
N THR A 12 -12.35 -3.84 -11.52
CA THR A 12 -11.61 -2.68 -11.03
C THR A 12 -10.13 -3.01 -10.81
N THR A 13 -9.26 -2.33 -11.56
CA THR A 13 -7.79 -2.47 -11.54
C THR A 13 -7.23 -2.22 -10.14
N GLY A 14 -7.36 -3.21 -9.25
CA GLY A 14 -6.70 -3.20 -7.96
C GLY A 14 -5.21 -3.19 -8.21
N ARG A 15 -4.53 -2.10 -7.84
CA ARG A 15 -3.08 -1.98 -8.06
C ARG A 15 -2.41 -3.10 -7.28
N THR A 16 -1.84 -4.05 -8.00
CA THR A 16 -1.09 -5.15 -7.40
C THR A 16 0.30 -4.65 -7.04
N ILE A 17 0.65 -4.73 -5.75
CA ILE A 17 1.91 -4.20 -5.23
C ILE A 17 2.74 -5.34 -4.68
N LEU A 18 3.91 -5.55 -5.28
CA LEU A 18 4.88 -6.51 -4.79
C LEU A 18 5.47 -6.00 -3.47
N ALA A 19 5.25 -6.71 -2.36
CA ALA A 19 5.73 -6.30 -1.05
C ALA A 19 6.18 -7.51 -0.22
N ASN A 20 7.20 -7.31 0.62
CA ASN A 20 7.58 -8.27 1.66
C ASN A 20 7.23 -7.79 3.07
N THR A 21 7.06 -6.48 3.27
CA THR A 21 6.56 -5.89 4.52
C THR A 21 5.49 -4.85 4.23
N VAL A 22 4.42 -4.81 5.03
CA VAL A 22 3.42 -3.74 5.00
C VAL A 22 3.26 -3.21 6.43
N ILE A 23 3.39 -1.90 6.59
CA ILE A 23 3.08 -1.21 7.85
C ILE A 23 1.72 -0.56 7.69
N ARG A 24 0.80 -0.86 8.61
CA ARG A 24 -0.60 -0.42 8.58
C ARG A 24 -1.01 0.24 9.88
N ASN A 25 -2.21 0.79 9.92
CA ASN A 25 -2.77 1.46 11.09
C ASN A 25 -1.81 2.55 11.61
N ILE A 26 -1.21 3.30 10.68
CA ILE A 26 -0.40 4.46 11.03
C ILE A 26 -1.37 5.60 11.29
N GLY A 27 -1.30 6.22 12.48
CA GLY A 27 -2.15 7.36 12.81
C GLY A 27 -1.81 8.52 11.90
N GLN A 28 -0.53 8.87 11.84
CA GLN A 28 -0.01 9.95 11.02
C GLN A 28 1.32 9.54 10.37
N LEU A 29 1.39 9.59 9.04
CA LEU A 29 2.63 9.44 8.30
C LEU A 29 3.11 10.82 7.85
N VAL A 30 4.27 11.23 8.36
CA VAL A 30 4.94 12.47 7.94
C VAL A 30 5.98 12.11 6.90
N THR A 31 6.02 12.81 5.77
CA THR A 31 6.93 12.49 4.67
C THR A 31 7.72 13.70 4.20
N VAL A 32 8.93 13.45 3.68
CA VAL A 32 9.67 14.44 2.88
C VAL A 32 9.67 13.96 1.43
N ALA A 33 8.48 13.68 0.90
CA ALA A 33 8.33 13.13 -0.43
C ALA A 33 8.75 14.15 -1.50
N GLN A 34 9.48 13.70 -2.52
CA GLN A 34 9.88 14.56 -3.65
C GLN A 34 8.70 14.96 -4.55
N ALA A 35 7.59 14.23 -4.46
CA ALA A 35 6.35 14.50 -5.18
C ALA A 35 5.17 14.50 -4.20
N PRO A 36 4.10 15.29 -4.46
CA PRO A 36 2.91 15.29 -3.62
C PRO A 36 2.28 13.90 -3.51
N LEU A 37 1.90 13.52 -2.28
CA LEU A 37 1.17 12.28 -2.04
C LEU A 37 -0.33 12.55 -2.08
N ALA A 38 -1.08 11.66 -2.74
CA ALA A 38 -2.53 11.78 -2.81
C ALA A 38 -3.14 11.74 -1.41
N GLY A 39 -3.94 12.76 -1.07
CA GLY A 39 -4.58 12.89 0.23
C GLY A 39 -3.67 13.39 1.36
N ALA A 40 -2.40 13.67 1.08
CA ALA A 40 -1.50 14.29 2.05
C ALA A 40 -1.71 15.81 2.11
N SER A 41 -1.40 16.41 3.26
CA SER A 41 -1.66 17.82 3.54
C SER A 41 -0.44 18.56 4.08
N GLY A 42 -0.44 19.88 3.84
CA GLY A 42 0.58 20.79 4.36
C GLY A 42 1.97 20.65 3.73
N PRO A 43 2.95 21.45 4.18
CA PRO A 43 4.30 21.47 3.62
C PRO A 43 5.10 20.20 3.91
N LEU A 44 4.75 19.48 4.99
CA LEU A 44 5.36 18.21 5.39
C LEU A 44 4.63 16.97 4.85
N GLN A 45 3.70 17.15 3.91
CA GLN A 45 3.01 16.06 3.22
C GLN A 45 2.51 14.98 4.19
N VAL A 46 1.72 15.41 5.17
CA VAL A 46 1.18 14.58 6.24
C VAL A 46 -0.01 13.78 5.72
N LEU A 47 0.03 12.46 5.88
CA LEU A 47 -1.06 11.54 5.56
C LEU A 47 -1.64 10.91 6.83
N GLU A 48 -2.91 11.18 7.10
CA GLU A 48 -3.66 10.58 8.22
C GLU A 48 -4.17 9.19 7.87
N HIS A 49 -4.22 8.29 8.85
CA HIS A 49 -4.69 6.90 8.70
C HIS A 49 -4.00 6.19 7.54
N ALA A 50 -2.68 6.07 7.62
CA ALA A 50 -1.83 5.66 6.51
C ALA A 50 -1.37 4.20 6.59
N ALA A 51 -0.90 3.71 5.45
CA ALA A 51 -0.14 2.49 5.31
C ALA A 51 1.00 2.70 4.30
N LEU A 52 2.04 1.88 4.44
CA LEU A 52 3.15 1.83 3.48
C LEU A 52 3.59 0.40 3.24
N ALA A 53 4.04 0.13 2.02
CA ALA A 53 4.55 -1.18 1.63
C ALA A 53 6.01 -1.09 1.22
N ILE A 54 6.76 -2.10 1.64
CA ILE A 54 8.19 -2.23 1.42
C ILE A 54 8.43 -3.52 0.64
N HIS A 55 9.34 -3.46 -0.33
CA HIS A 55 9.89 -4.61 -1.01
C HIS A 55 11.42 -4.53 -1.00
N LYS A 56 12.08 -5.54 -0.42
CA LYS A 56 13.56 -5.65 -0.37
C LYS A 56 14.24 -4.36 0.13
N GLY A 57 13.65 -3.72 1.16
CA GLY A 57 14.18 -2.51 1.79
C GLY A 57 13.77 -1.20 1.12
N VAL A 58 13.00 -1.24 0.03
CA VAL A 58 12.55 -0.05 -0.71
C VAL A 58 11.06 0.18 -0.47
N ILE A 59 10.66 1.43 -0.19
CA ILE A 59 9.25 1.82 -0.15
C ILE A 59 8.70 1.78 -1.58
N VAL A 60 7.76 0.89 -1.83
CA VAL A 60 7.12 0.70 -3.16
C VAL A 60 5.74 1.32 -3.25
N TRP A 61 5.15 1.67 -2.09
CA TRP A 61 3.84 2.29 -2.03
C TRP A 61 3.63 3.00 -0.69
N VAL A 62 2.88 4.10 -0.76
CA VAL A 62 2.38 4.88 0.37
C VAL A 62 0.95 5.31 0.05
N GLY A 63 0.04 5.19 1.01
CA GLY A 63 -1.34 5.60 0.82
C GLY A 63 -2.16 5.52 2.10
N LYS A 64 -3.45 5.81 1.98
CA LYS A 64 -4.40 5.64 3.09
C LYS A 64 -4.63 4.15 3.37
N ASP A 65 -4.88 3.83 4.63
CA ASP A 65 -5.25 2.50 5.11
C ASP A 65 -6.77 2.41 5.26
N ASP A 66 -7.50 2.75 4.19
CA ASP A 66 -8.96 2.78 4.15
C ASP A 66 -9.57 1.48 3.58
N GLY A 67 -8.75 0.43 3.47
CA GLY A 67 -9.18 -0.88 2.97
C GLY A 67 -9.52 -0.89 1.47
N GLN A 68 -9.31 0.20 0.74
CA GLN A 68 -9.58 0.28 -0.69
C GLN A 68 -8.43 -0.30 -1.54
N GLU A 69 -8.82 -1.02 -2.61
CA GLU A 69 -8.16 -1.27 -3.91
C GLU A 69 -6.70 -1.75 -3.99
N THR A 70 -5.92 -1.80 -2.91
CA THR A 70 -4.50 -2.18 -2.99
C THR A 70 -4.30 -3.65 -2.60
N ARG A 71 -4.00 -4.47 -3.61
CA ARG A 71 -3.68 -5.89 -3.40
C ARG A 71 -2.18 -6.06 -3.22
N PHE A 72 -1.74 -6.34 -2.00
CA PHE A 72 -0.34 -6.69 -1.76
C PHE A 72 -0.09 -8.15 -2.14
N VAL A 73 0.91 -8.37 -2.99
CA VAL A 73 1.32 -9.70 -3.47
C VAL A 73 2.75 -9.95 -3.02
N ARG A 74 3.00 -11.16 -2.55
CA ARG A 74 4.35 -11.59 -2.15
C ARG A 74 5.20 -11.84 -3.38
N ASP A 75 6.51 -11.67 -3.21
CA ASP A 75 7.48 -12.19 -4.17
C ASP A 75 7.53 -13.72 -4.04
N ALA A 76 7.20 -14.42 -5.13
CA ALA A 76 7.20 -15.89 -5.18
C ALA A 76 8.60 -16.49 -4.95
N THR A 77 9.66 -15.67 -5.05
CA THR A 77 11.04 -16.06 -4.79
C THR A 77 11.54 -15.70 -3.38
N ALA A 78 10.75 -14.94 -2.61
CA ALA A 78 11.07 -14.57 -1.23
C ALA A 78 10.46 -15.56 -0.22
N ASP A 79 11.11 -15.68 0.94
CA ASP A 79 10.83 -16.63 2.03
C ASP A 79 9.36 -17.04 2.22
N GLN A 80 9.14 -18.30 2.60
CA GLN A 80 7.81 -18.93 2.75
C GLN A 80 6.88 -18.22 3.75
N ASN A 81 7.39 -17.28 4.54
CA ASN A 81 6.69 -16.59 5.64
C ASN A 81 5.64 -15.56 5.20
N GLY A 82 5.37 -15.42 3.90
CA GLY A 82 4.35 -14.49 3.40
C GLY A 82 4.74 -13.03 3.59
N ILE A 83 3.75 -12.13 3.55
CA ILE A 83 3.99 -10.69 3.75
C ILE A 83 4.01 -10.41 5.25
N LYS A 84 5.11 -9.82 5.75
CA LYS A 84 5.17 -9.36 7.14
C LYS A 84 4.26 -8.15 7.31
N ILE A 85 3.29 -8.24 8.22
CA ILE A 85 2.43 -7.11 8.59
C ILE A 85 2.94 -6.52 9.90
N ILE A 86 3.14 -5.21 9.93
CA ILE A 86 3.46 -4.44 11.13
C ILE A 86 2.27 -3.54 11.41
N ASP A 87 1.66 -3.71 12.58
CA ASP A 87 0.62 -2.80 13.09
C ASP A 87 1.30 -1.65 13.84
N ALA A 88 1.12 -0.43 13.34
CA ALA A 88 1.66 0.77 13.96
C ALA A 88 0.82 1.28 15.14
N GLN A 89 -0.33 0.67 15.43
CA GLN A 89 -1.18 0.97 16.59
C GLN A 89 -1.55 2.46 16.71
N GLY A 90 -1.77 3.13 15.58
CA GLY A 90 -2.08 4.56 15.52
C GLY A 90 -0.89 5.48 15.76
N ALA A 91 0.34 4.97 15.77
CA ALA A 91 1.55 5.76 16.00
C ALA A 91 1.81 6.78 14.87
N VAL A 92 2.64 7.78 15.20
CA VAL A 92 3.24 8.69 14.22
C VAL A 92 4.49 8.03 13.64
N VAL A 93 4.58 7.97 12.31
CA VAL A 93 5.74 7.46 11.59
C VAL A 93 6.41 8.60 10.82
N THR A 94 7.72 8.71 10.97
CA THR A 94 8.56 9.74 10.33
C THR A 94 9.72 9.10 9.57
N PRO A 95 10.35 9.80 8.61
CA PRO A 95 11.53 9.32 7.90
C PRO A 95 12.75 9.09 8.81
#